data_AF-A0A1X7V0B6-F1
#
_entry.id   AF-A0A1X7V0B6-F1
#
_cell.length_a   1.000
_cell.length_b   1.000
_cell.length_c   1.000
_cell.angle_alpha   90.00
_cell.angle_beta   90.00
_cell.angle_gamma   90.00
#
_symmetry.space_group_name_H-M   'P 1'
#
loop_
_entity.id
_entity.type
_entity.pdbx_description
1 polymer ?
#
loop_
_entity_poly.entity_id
_entity_poly.type
_entity_poly.pdbx_seq_one_letter_code
_entity_poly.pdbx_strand_id
1 'polypeptide(L)'
;MNDGLLADCCDGSTYKKHPLYSNDKTALQLQLYYDDLEICNPLGSRAKKHKIEGLVPDVMHDVLEGCLPYVMKEMLNVFTNKKIITIPILENAILKFSYGINDVLNKPSVISATILKSKDHGLKQTGRLLPLMIGHHIPQDNEHSLNFLALLQVIDYLFAPAISHECVDHLRVLIRNHHYTFTTLYPDCNIIPKMHYMVHYPDWIVKCGPLVNLWCMRFEAKHNYFKDLAHRIKCFKNVLKTLSEHHQQCAII
;
A
#
# COMPACT_ATOMS: atom_id res chain seq x y z
N MET A 1 -3.97 -20.79 25.63
CA MET A 1 -2.64 -21.11 25.08
C MET A 1 -2.33 -20.03 24.07
N ASN A 2 -1.16 -19.40 24.18
CA ASN A 2 -0.73 -18.42 23.18
C ASN A 2 -0.27 -19.23 21.97
N ASP A 3 -1.01 -19.15 20.86
CA ASP A 3 -0.77 -19.92 19.63
C ASP A 3 0.47 -19.45 18.85
N GLY A 4 1.18 -18.43 19.36
CA GLY A 4 2.37 -17.85 18.74
C GLY A 4 2.05 -16.92 17.58
N LEU A 5 0.78 -16.60 17.35
CA LEU A 5 0.32 -15.71 16.29
C LEU A 5 0.16 -14.28 16.80
N LEU A 6 0.45 -13.33 15.93
CA LEU A 6 0.04 -11.93 16.07
C LEU A 6 -1.21 -11.75 15.22
N ALA A 7 -2.37 -11.50 15.83
CA ALA A 7 -3.65 -11.35 15.13
C ALA A 7 -4.22 -9.93 15.24
N ASP A 8 -3.88 -9.21 16.32
CA ASP A 8 -4.30 -7.82 16.49
C ASP A 8 -3.21 -6.95 17.15
N CYS A 9 -3.54 -5.68 17.41
CA CYS A 9 -2.62 -4.75 18.03
C CYS A 9 -2.31 -5.05 19.50
N CYS A 10 -3.17 -5.81 20.19
CA CYS A 10 -2.96 -6.23 21.58
C CYS A 10 -1.86 -7.29 21.69
N ASP A 11 -1.62 -8.04 20.61
CA ASP A 11 -0.51 -9.00 20.54
C ASP A 11 0.86 -8.33 20.36
N GLY A 12 0.86 -7.06 19.94
CA GLY A 12 2.06 -6.27 19.73
C GLY A 12 2.83 -5.98 21.02
N SER A 13 4.16 -5.89 20.90
CA SER A 13 5.01 -5.58 22.05
C SER A 13 4.77 -4.17 22.62
N THR A 14 4.27 -3.23 21.83
CA THR A 14 3.91 -1.88 22.30
C THR A 14 2.74 -1.95 23.29
N TYR A 15 1.69 -2.71 22.96
CA TYR A 15 0.54 -2.90 23.83
C TYR A 15 0.94 -3.60 25.14
N LYS A 16 1.68 -4.70 25.02
CA LYS A 16 2.13 -5.52 26.15
C LYS A 16 3.02 -4.76 27.14
N LYS A 17 3.73 -3.72 26.69
CA LYS A 17 4.60 -2.88 27.53
C LYS A 17 3.95 -1.59 27.99
N HIS A 18 2.75 -1.25 27.50
CA HIS A 18 2.13 0.03 27.78
C HIS A 18 1.61 0.08 29.24
N PRO A 19 1.94 1.12 30.04
CA PRO A 19 1.58 1.16 31.47
C PRO A 19 0.09 1.04 31.78
N LEU A 20 -0.78 1.54 30.89
CA LEU A 20 -2.23 1.38 31.00
C LEU A 20 -2.69 0.01 30.47
N TYR A 21 -2.53 -0.23 29.16
CA TYR A 21 -3.07 -1.41 28.49
C TYR A 21 -2.51 -2.75 28.94
N SER A 22 -1.28 -2.79 29.46
CA SER A 22 -0.73 -4.03 30.05
C SER A 22 -1.42 -4.42 31.36
N ASN A 23 -1.97 -3.44 32.10
CA ASN A 23 -2.60 -3.65 33.40
C ASN A 23 -4.13 -3.74 33.28
N ASP A 24 -4.74 -2.93 32.42
CA ASP A 24 -6.18 -2.87 32.22
C ASP A 24 -6.57 -3.23 30.78
N LYS A 25 -7.06 -4.46 30.61
CA LYS A 25 -7.54 -4.99 29.33
C LYS A 25 -8.88 -4.40 28.90
N THR A 26 -9.59 -3.72 29.79
CA THR A 26 -10.88 -3.05 29.50
C THR A 26 -10.71 -1.59 29.10
N ALA A 27 -9.49 -1.05 29.20
CA ALA A 27 -9.21 0.32 28.82
C ALA A 27 -9.54 0.57 27.33
N LEU A 28 -10.22 1.70 27.08
CA LEU A 28 -10.57 2.13 25.73
C LEU A 28 -9.31 2.42 24.91
N GLN A 29 -9.24 1.85 23.72
CA GLN A 29 -8.14 2.04 22.79
C GLN A 29 -8.60 2.96 21.66
N LEU A 30 -7.84 4.04 21.42
CA LEU A 30 -8.06 4.97 20.32
C LEU A 30 -6.86 4.94 19.39
N GLN A 31 -7.07 4.38 18.20
CA GLN A 31 -6.06 4.42 17.16
C GLN A 31 -6.29 5.63 16.26
N LEU A 32 -5.35 6.59 16.33
CA LEU A 32 -5.39 7.81 15.54
C LEU A 32 -4.48 7.67 14.32
N TYR A 33 -4.96 8.21 13.20
CA TYR A 33 -4.24 8.23 11.94
C TYR A 33 -4.10 9.67 11.46
N TYR A 34 -2.94 9.99 10.92
CA TYR A 34 -2.71 11.20 10.15
C TYR A 34 -1.76 10.86 9.00
N ASP A 35 -2.02 11.43 7.83
CA ASP A 35 -1.22 11.22 6.62
C ASP A 35 0.14 11.93 6.76
N ASP A 36 0.11 13.22 7.09
CA ASP A 36 1.30 14.02 7.34
C ASP A 36 1.06 15.02 8.48
N LEU A 37 2.02 15.12 9.41
CA LEU A 37 2.11 16.24 10.34
C LEU A 37 3.04 17.28 9.75
N GLU A 38 2.45 18.30 9.12
CA GLU A 38 3.19 19.43 8.57
C GLU A 38 3.27 20.56 9.59
N ILE A 39 4.48 20.90 10.06
CA ILE A 39 4.69 22.18 10.77
C ILE A 39 4.89 23.27 9.71
N CYS A 40 3.86 24.09 9.52
CA CYS A 40 4.02 25.35 8.77
C CYS A 40 4.85 26.33 9.61
N ASN A 41 5.93 26.88 9.05
CA ASN A 41 6.52 28.12 9.56
C ASN A 41 5.66 29.29 9.04
N PRO A 42 4.83 29.95 9.88
CA PRO A 42 3.89 30.96 9.42
C PRO A 42 4.52 32.32 9.07
N LEU A 43 5.84 32.49 9.25
CA LEU A 43 6.48 33.82 9.26
C LEU A 43 7.66 34.03 8.28
N GLY A 44 7.80 33.24 7.21
CA GLY A 44 8.92 33.43 6.27
C GLY A 44 8.65 33.07 4.81
N SER A 45 9.30 33.80 3.90
CA SER A 45 9.25 33.61 2.43
C SER A 45 9.89 32.30 1.92
N ARG A 46 10.36 31.44 2.83
CA ARG A 46 10.86 30.08 2.58
C ARG A 46 10.14 29.08 3.50
N ALA A 47 8.82 28.98 3.39
CA ALA A 47 8.04 27.93 4.03
C ALA A 47 8.44 26.56 3.45
N LYS A 48 9.47 25.93 4.02
CA LYS A 48 9.77 24.52 3.76
C LYS A 48 8.88 23.68 4.63
N LYS A 49 8.23 22.68 4.03
CA LYS A 49 7.48 21.66 4.74
C LYS A 49 8.48 20.79 5.51
N HIS A 50 8.38 20.78 6.83
CA HIS A 50 9.08 19.82 7.67
C HIS A 50 8.07 18.74 8.04
N LYS A 51 8.20 17.56 7.41
CA LYS A 51 7.49 16.37 7.84
C LYS A 51 8.15 15.83 9.10
N ILE A 52 7.37 15.67 10.16
CA ILE A 52 7.80 14.95 11.35
C ILE A 52 7.26 13.52 11.20
N GLU A 53 8.11 12.59 10.76
CA GLU A 53 7.73 11.18 10.60
C GLU A 53 8.03 10.42 11.91
N GLY A 54 7.01 9.74 12.44
CA GLY A 54 7.13 8.92 13.66
C GLY A 54 6.01 7.89 13.85
N LEU A 55 5.18 7.65 12.82
CA LEU A 55 4.08 6.68 12.89
C LEU A 55 4.39 5.38 12.14
N VAL A 56 3.53 4.39 12.40
CA VAL A 56 3.51 3.13 11.67
C VAL A 56 3.29 3.42 10.18
N PRO A 57 4.17 2.95 9.29
CA PRO A 57 4.01 3.11 7.85
C PRO A 57 2.78 2.37 7.31
N ASP A 58 2.20 2.87 6.23
CA ASP A 58 0.89 2.45 5.72
C ASP A 58 1.06 1.57 4.47
N VAL A 59 0.61 0.32 4.57
CA VAL A 59 0.63 -0.66 3.47
C VAL A 59 -0.09 -0.13 2.23
N MET A 60 -1.15 0.67 2.38
CA MET A 60 -1.84 1.25 1.22
C MET A 60 -0.94 2.22 0.46
N HIS A 61 -0.45 3.27 1.12
CA HIS A 61 0.36 4.31 0.46
C HIS A 61 1.72 3.79 0.01
N ASP A 62 2.39 3.02 0.86
CA ASP A 62 3.76 2.60 0.61
C ASP A 62 3.82 1.45 -0.39
N VAL A 63 2.92 0.48 -0.27
CA VAL A 63 2.95 -0.73 -1.09
C VAL A 63 2.00 -0.63 -2.28
N LEU A 64 0.70 -0.42 -2.05
CA LEU A 64 -0.29 -0.41 -3.13
C LEU A 64 -0.17 0.81 -4.05
N GLU A 65 0.11 2.00 -3.50
CA GLU A 65 0.29 3.25 -4.26
C GLU A 65 1.76 3.61 -4.52
N GLY A 66 2.68 2.73 -4.13
CA GLY A 66 4.11 2.98 -4.17
C GLY A 66 4.88 1.85 -4.84
N CYS A 67 5.35 0.92 -4.02
CA CYS A 67 6.27 -0.12 -4.44
C CYS A 67 5.69 -1.02 -5.52
N LEU A 68 4.46 -1.52 -5.35
CA LEU A 68 3.82 -2.41 -6.31
C LEU A 68 3.73 -1.80 -7.71
N PRO A 69 3.11 -0.61 -7.89
CA PRO A 69 2.99 -0.03 -9.22
C PRO A 69 4.32 0.41 -9.80
N TYR A 70 5.28 0.81 -8.97
CA TYR A 70 6.63 1.15 -9.42
C TYR A 70 7.35 -0.06 -10.03
N VAL A 71 7.47 -1.15 -9.28
CA VAL A 71 8.17 -2.36 -9.73
C VAL A 71 7.44 -2.98 -10.94
N MET A 72 6.10 -2.97 -10.93
CA MET A 72 5.30 -3.41 -12.07
C MET A 72 5.63 -2.62 -13.34
N LYS A 73 5.75 -1.30 -13.23
CA LYS A 73 6.09 -0.44 -14.37
C LYS A 73 7.45 -0.76 -14.94
N GLU A 74 8.47 -0.85 -14.08
CA GLU A 74 9.83 -1.13 -14.53
C GLU A 74 9.95 -2.52 -15.17
N MET A 75 9.27 -3.52 -14.61
CA MET A 75 9.18 -4.85 -15.22
C MET A 75 8.52 -4.80 -16.62
N LEU A 76 7.38 -4.13 -16.76
CA LEU A 76 6.68 -4.01 -18.04
C LEU A 76 7.48 -3.24 -19.09
N ASN A 77 8.23 -2.20 -18.68
CA ASN A 77 9.15 -1.48 -19.54
C ASN A 77 10.25 -2.39 -20.09
N VAL A 78 10.87 -3.20 -19.22
CA VAL A 78 11.89 -4.17 -19.64
C VAL A 78 11.30 -5.21 -20.61
N PHE A 79 10.13 -5.76 -20.32
CA PHE A 79 9.52 -6.77 -21.18
C PHE A 79 9.12 -6.21 -22.55
N THR A 80 8.63 -4.97 -22.59
CA THR A 80 8.29 -4.29 -23.84
C THR A 80 9.56 -3.99 -24.66
N ASN A 81 10.63 -3.51 -24.02
CA ASN A 81 11.89 -3.20 -24.69
C ASN A 81 12.59 -4.47 -25.23
N LYS A 82 12.56 -5.57 -24.46
CA LYS A 82 13.06 -6.88 -24.89
C LYS A 82 12.12 -7.60 -25.87
N LYS A 83 10.96 -7.02 -26.21
CA LYS A 83 9.92 -7.59 -27.06
C LYS A 83 9.39 -8.96 -26.58
N ILE A 84 9.46 -9.21 -25.27
CA ILE A 84 8.87 -10.40 -24.63
C ILE A 84 7.34 -10.30 -24.68
N ILE A 85 6.81 -9.11 -24.38
CA ILE A 85 5.40 -8.76 -24.55
C ILE A 85 5.30 -7.49 -25.38
N THR A 86 4.15 -7.26 -25.99
CA THR A 86 3.81 -6.01 -26.66
C THR A 86 2.63 -5.33 -25.98
N ILE A 87 2.44 -4.03 -26.20
CA ILE A 87 1.27 -3.32 -25.67
C ILE A 87 -0.03 -4.01 -26.11
N PRO A 88 -0.27 -4.33 -27.40
CA PRO A 88 -1.48 -5.04 -27.79
C PRO A 88 -1.70 -6.39 -27.09
N ILE A 89 -0.62 -7.12 -26.80
CA ILE A 89 -0.70 -8.37 -26.01
C ILE A 89 -1.18 -8.08 -24.59
N LEU A 90 -0.58 -7.07 -23.93
CA LEU A 90 -0.96 -6.66 -22.57
C LEU A 90 -2.39 -6.15 -22.49
N GLU A 91 -2.83 -5.31 -23.44
CA GLU A 91 -4.20 -4.80 -23.51
C GLU A 91 -5.22 -5.94 -23.68
N ASN A 92 -4.93 -6.87 -24.60
CA ASN A 92 -5.76 -8.04 -24.86
C ASN A 92 -5.82 -8.97 -23.64
N ALA A 93 -4.69 -9.19 -22.97
CA ALA A 93 -4.61 -9.96 -21.74
C ALA A 93 -5.49 -9.36 -20.64
N ILE A 94 -5.42 -8.04 -20.41
CA ILE A 94 -6.26 -7.33 -19.43
C ILE A 94 -7.75 -7.42 -19.78
N LEU A 95 -8.11 -7.18 -21.05
CA LEU A 95 -9.52 -7.12 -21.47
C LEU A 95 -10.20 -8.49 -21.51
N LYS A 96 -9.46 -9.55 -21.87
CA LYS A 96 -10.01 -10.91 -22.02
C LYS A 96 -9.84 -11.79 -20.79
N PHE A 97 -9.12 -11.34 -19.77
CA PHE A 97 -8.94 -12.12 -18.55
C PHE A 97 -10.30 -12.47 -17.91
N SER A 98 -10.44 -13.72 -17.47
CA SER A 98 -11.66 -14.18 -16.79
C SER A 98 -11.62 -13.75 -15.33
N TYR A 99 -12.17 -12.57 -15.05
CA TYR A 99 -12.25 -12.04 -13.69
C TYR A 99 -13.27 -12.79 -12.85
N GLY A 100 -12.90 -13.13 -11.62
CA GLY A 100 -13.81 -13.71 -10.64
C GLY A 100 -14.87 -12.70 -10.16
N ILE A 101 -15.87 -13.21 -9.42
CA ILE A 101 -17.00 -12.41 -8.89
C ILE A 101 -16.51 -11.20 -8.08
N ASN A 102 -15.41 -11.36 -7.34
CA ASN A 102 -14.84 -10.30 -6.50
C ASN A 102 -14.09 -9.22 -7.30
N ASP A 103 -13.63 -9.54 -8.52
CA ASP A 103 -12.79 -8.65 -9.34
C ASP A 103 -13.56 -8.02 -10.51
N VAL A 104 -14.73 -8.54 -10.86
CA VAL A 104 -15.49 -8.12 -12.06
C VAL A 104 -15.90 -6.64 -12.02
N LEU A 105 -16.12 -6.09 -10.83
CA LEU A 105 -16.48 -4.68 -10.62
C LEU A 105 -15.26 -3.75 -10.62
N ASN A 106 -14.06 -4.29 -10.41
CA ASN A 106 -12.83 -3.54 -10.20
C ASN A 106 -11.76 -3.93 -11.24
N LYS A 107 -12.18 -4.07 -12.51
CA LYS A 107 -11.26 -4.43 -13.60
C LYS A 107 -10.17 -3.37 -13.75
N PRO A 108 -8.89 -3.75 -13.88
CA PRO A 108 -7.83 -2.81 -14.14
C PRO A 108 -8.07 -2.10 -15.48
N SER A 109 -7.74 -0.81 -15.54
CA SER A 109 -7.78 -0.06 -16.79
C SER A 109 -6.69 -0.53 -17.74
N VAL A 110 -6.82 -0.22 -19.03
CA VAL A 110 -5.78 -0.55 -19.99
C VAL A 110 -4.53 0.31 -19.75
N ILE A 111 -3.36 -0.33 -19.68
CA ILE A 111 -2.08 0.36 -19.55
C ILE A 111 -1.65 0.88 -20.92
N SER A 112 -1.81 2.19 -21.14
CA SER A 112 -1.44 2.80 -22.42
C SER A 112 0.08 2.88 -22.61
N ALA A 113 0.51 2.84 -23.88
CA ALA A 113 1.92 3.03 -24.24
C ALA A 113 2.50 4.38 -23.79
N THR A 114 1.65 5.39 -23.61
CA THR A 114 2.02 6.71 -23.09
C THR A 114 2.34 6.64 -21.60
N ILE A 115 1.55 5.89 -20.82
CA ILE A 115 1.78 5.69 -19.38
C ILE A 115 3.05 4.86 -19.17
N LEU A 116 3.12 3.69 -19.81
CA LEU A 116 4.31 3.18 -20.51
C LEU A 116 5.64 3.93 -20.34
N LYS A 117 5.84 4.76 -21.36
CA LYS A 117 7.06 5.50 -21.67
C LYS A 117 7.20 6.81 -20.92
N SER A 118 6.20 7.21 -20.12
CA SER A 118 6.29 8.42 -19.32
C SER A 118 7.41 8.30 -18.28
N LYS A 119 8.02 9.43 -17.93
CA LYS A 119 9.04 9.50 -16.88
C LYS A 119 8.47 9.35 -15.46
N ASP A 120 7.14 9.45 -15.30
CA ASP A 120 6.48 9.19 -14.03
C ASP A 120 6.57 7.70 -13.73
N HIS A 121 6.87 7.30 -12.50
CA HIS A 121 7.05 5.90 -12.14
C HIS A 121 5.75 5.24 -11.65
N GLY A 122 4.64 5.98 -11.52
CA GLY A 122 3.37 5.49 -10.98
C GLY A 122 2.43 4.83 -12.00
N LEU A 123 2.00 3.60 -11.72
CA LEU A 123 0.82 2.94 -12.32
C LEU A 123 -0.33 2.96 -11.30
N LYS A 124 -1.51 3.48 -11.66
CA LYS A 124 -2.67 3.49 -10.73
C LYS A 124 -3.53 2.23 -10.88
N GLN A 125 -2.93 1.04 -10.75
CA GLN A 125 -3.60 -0.24 -10.98
C GLN A 125 -3.11 -1.35 -10.05
N THR A 126 -3.97 -2.34 -9.83
CA THR A 126 -3.67 -3.51 -9.00
C THR A 126 -2.83 -4.53 -9.78
N GLY A 127 -1.60 -4.79 -9.33
CA GLY A 127 -0.66 -5.68 -10.01
C GLY A 127 -0.83 -7.18 -9.71
N ARG A 128 -1.73 -7.55 -8.80
CA ARG A 128 -1.84 -8.93 -8.25
C ARG A 128 -2.16 -9.99 -9.31
N LEU A 129 -3.05 -9.67 -10.25
CA LEU A 129 -3.48 -10.62 -11.29
C LEU A 129 -2.57 -10.61 -12.52
N LEU A 130 -1.65 -9.64 -12.62
CA LEU A 130 -0.82 -9.46 -13.80
C LEU A 130 0.00 -10.72 -14.14
N PRO A 131 0.67 -11.43 -13.19
CA PRO A 131 1.42 -12.63 -13.54
C PRO A 131 0.53 -13.74 -14.12
N LEU A 132 -0.73 -13.83 -13.70
CA LEU A 132 -1.69 -14.79 -14.26
C LEU A 132 -2.11 -14.42 -15.69
N MET A 133 -2.16 -13.12 -16.00
CA MET A 133 -2.53 -12.60 -17.31
C MET A 133 -1.43 -12.82 -18.36
N ILE A 134 -0.17 -12.53 -18.02
CA ILE A 134 0.94 -12.51 -18.97
C ILE A 134 2.00 -13.60 -18.74
N GLY A 135 1.89 -14.40 -17.69
CA GLY A 135 2.92 -15.37 -17.28
C GLY A 135 3.28 -16.39 -18.35
N HIS A 136 2.32 -16.81 -19.18
CA HIS A 136 2.55 -17.75 -20.29
C HIS A 136 3.40 -17.17 -21.44
N HIS A 137 3.61 -15.85 -21.48
CA HIS A 137 4.52 -15.19 -22.42
C HIS A 137 5.94 -15.01 -21.88
N ILE A 138 6.17 -15.27 -20.58
CA ILE A 138 7.41 -14.95 -19.90
C ILE A 138 8.19 -16.26 -19.64
N PRO A 139 9.51 -16.31 -19.92
CA PRO A 139 10.33 -17.45 -19.54
C PRO A 139 10.28 -17.71 -18.02
N GLN A 140 10.24 -18.98 -17.62
CA GLN A 140 10.05 -19.37 -16.21
C GLN A 140 11.21 -18.91 -15.30
N ASP A 141 12.41 -18.80 -15.86
CA ASP A 141 13.65 -18.38 -15.20
C ASP A 141 13.91 -16.85 -15.32
N ASN A 142 12.94 -16.09 -15.82
CA ASN A 142 13.11 -14.66 -15.98
C ASN A 142 13.22 -13.93 -14.64
N GLU A 143 14.41 -13.40 -14.34
CA GLU A 143 14.72 -12.76 -13.06
C GLU A 143 13.83 -11.55 -12.74
N HIS A 144 13.41 -10.75 -13.73
CA HIS A 144 12.51 -9.61 -13.50
C HIS A 144 11.12 -10.08 -13.05
N SER A 145 10.60 -11.16 -13.66
CA SER A 145 9.33 -11.76 -13.24
C SER A 145 9.44 -12.39 -11.85
N LEU A 146 10.55 -13.08 -11.56
CA LEU A 146 10.79 -13.67 -10.25
C LEU A 146 10.89 -12.61 -9.16
N ASN A 147 11.57 -11.49 -9.44
CA ASN A 147 11.62 -10.35 -8.53
C ASN A 147 10.23 -9.76 -8.28
N PHE A 148 9.40 -9.60 -9.32
CA PHE A 148 8.02 -9.13 -9.15
C PHE A 148 7.15 -10.12 -8.36
N LEU A 149 7.30 -11.42 -8.58
CA LEU A 149 6.61 -12.45 -7.80
C LEU A 149 7.05 -12.43 -6.32
N ALA A 150 8.33 -12.19 -6.04
CA ALA A 150 8.82 -12.00 -4.67
C ALA A 150 8.17 -10.79 -3.99
N LEU A 151 7.92 -9.69 -4.71
CA LEU A 151 7.15 -8.56 -4.19
C LEU A 151 5.71 -8.95 -3.87
N LEU A 152 5.04 -9.72 -4.74
CA LEU A 152 3.69 -10.19 -4.46
C LEU A 152 3.65 -11.11 -3.22
N GLN A 153 4.67 -11.96 -3.03
CA GLN A 153 4.79 -12.76 -1.81
C GLN A 153 4.97 -11.88 -0.57
N VAL A 154 5.77 -10.80 -0.65
CA VAL A 154 5.84 -9.82 0.44
C VAL A 154 4.46 -9.26 0.75
N ILE A 155 3.70 -8.87 -0.27
CA ILE A 155 2.33 -8.35 -0.11
C ILE A 155 1.42 -9.37 0.58
N ASP A 156 1.50 -10.66 0.24
CA ASP A 156 0.70 -11.70 0.88
C ASP A 156 0.96 -11.78 2.40
N TYR A 157 2.22 -11.66 2.84
CA TYR A 157 2.54 -11.58 4.28
C TYR A 157 2.00 -10.31 4.93
N LEU A 158 2.07 -9.16 4.25
CA LEU A 158 1.60 -7.88 4.81
C LEU A 158 0.07 -7.80 4.93
N PHE A 159 -0.63 -8.51 4.07
CA PHE A 159 -2.09 -8.60 4.06
C PHE A 159 -2.62 -9.71 4.96
N ALA A 160 -1.75 -10.54 5.53
CA ALA A 160 -2.15 -11.61 6.41
C ALA A 160 -2.87 -11.04 7.65
N PRO A 161 -4.12 -11.45 7.94
CA PRO A 161 -4.86 -10.96 9.11
C PRO A 161 -4.25 -11.45 10.43
N ALA A 162 -3.45 -12.51 10.38
CA ALA A 162 -2.63 -12.98 11.48
C ALA A 162 -1.30 -13.52 10.93
N ILE A 163 -0.22 -13.35 11.68
CA ILE A 163 1.14 -13.73 11.26
C ILE A 163 1.96 -14.22 12.45
N SER A 164 2.70 -15.33 12.28
CA SER A 164 3.61 -15.85 13.32
C SER A 164 4.95 -15.11 13.33
N HIS A 165 5.71 -15.23 14.41
CA HIS A 165 7.06 -14.65 14.49
C HIS A 165 8.02 -15.22 13.43
N GLU A 166 7.93 -16.51 13.13
CA GLU A 166 8.75 -17.14 12.08
C GLU A 166 8.43 -16.56 10.69
N CYS A 167 7.15 -16.33 10.41
CA CYS A 167 6.71 -15.67 9.18
C CYS A 167 7.21 -14.23 9.10
N VAL A 168 7.25 -13.49 10.22
CA VAL A 168 7.83 -12.13 10.27
C VAL A 168 9.34 -12.15 9.99
N ASP A 169 10.06 -13.13 10.51
CA ASP A 169 11.50 -13.28 10.22
C ASP A 169 11.76 -13.66 8.76
N HIS A 170 10.92 -14.53 8.19
CA HIS A 170 10.97 -14.84 6.77
C HIS A 170 10.68 -13.61 5.90
N LEU A 171 9.65 -12.84 6.24
CA LEU A 171 9.31 -11.58 5.58
C LEU A 171 10.51 -10.61 5.56
N ARG A 172 11.25 -10.50 6.67
CA ARG A 172 12.46 -9.65 6.74
C ARG A 172 13.51 -10.05 5.70
N VAL A 173 13.75 -11.35 5.53
CA VAL A 173 14.69 -11.88 4.53
C VAL A 173 14.14 -11.66 3.12
N LEU A 174 12.85 -11.89 2.90
CA LEU A 174 12.20 -11.74 1.61
C LEU A 174 12.26 -10.29 1.09
N ILE A 175 11.96 -9.30 1.95
CA ILE A 175 12.07 -7.87 1.61
C ILE A 175 13.51 -7.50 1.24
N ARG A 176 14.48 -7.94 2.05
CA ARG A 176 15.91 -7.69 1.78
C ARG A 176 16.33 -8.25 0.42
N ASN A 177 16.00 -9.51 0.16
CA ASN A 177 16.39 -10.19 -1.08
C ASN A 177 15.72 -9.56 -2.29
N HIS A 178 14.43 -9.22 -2.18
CA HIS A 178 13.69 -8.52 -3.22
C HIS A 178 14.34 -7.16 -3.54
N HIS A 179 14.64 -6.33 -2.54
CA HIS A 179 15.24 -5.01 -2.79
C HIS A 179 16.66 -5.11 -3.34
N TYR A 180 17.47 -6.05 -2.85
CA TYR A 180 18.79 -6.31 -3.40
C TYR A 180 18.70 -6.71 -4.88
N THR A 181 17.85 -7.69 -5.19
CA THR A 181 17.63 -8.17 -6.58
C THR A 181 17.11 -7.04 -7.46
N PHE A 182 16.19 -6.21 -6.98
CA PHE A 182 15.72 -5.02 -7.68
C PHE A 182 16.88 -4.08 -8.06
N THR A 183 17.77 -3.75 -7.12
CA THR A 183 18.92 -2.87 -7.44
C THR A 183 19.86 -3.46 -8.48
N THR A 184 20.00 -4.79 -8.51
CA THR A 184 20.83 -5.47 -9.53
C THR A 184 20.18 -5.51 -10.90
N LEU A 185 18.85 -5.70 -10.95
CA LEU A 185 18.10 -5.83 -12.21
C LEU A 185 17.75 -4.48 -12.86
N TYR A 186 17.68 -3.42 -12.06
CA TYR A 186 17.28 -2.08 -12.49
C TYR A 186 18.32 -1.04 -12.04
N PRO A 187 19.54 -1.05 -12.60
CA PRO A 187 20.64 -0.18 -12.14
C PRO A 187 20.37 1.32 -12.34
N ASP A 188 19.50 1.67 -13.29
CA ASP A 188 19.11 3.06 -13.56
C ASP A 188 17.93 3.53 -12.68
N CYS A 189 17.39 2.65 -11.84
CA CYS A 189 16.24 2.91 -10.98
C CYS A 189 16.68 3.11 -9.53
N ASN A 190 16.11 4.12 -8.86
CA ASN A 190 16.42 4.40 -7.46
C ASN A 190 15.49 3.62 -6.52
N ILE A 191 16.03 3.23 -5.35
CA ILE A 191 15.19 2.84 -4.22
C ILE A 191 14.42 4.07 -3.74
N ILE A 192 13.10 4.00 -3.78
CA ILE A 192 12.21 5.08 -3.30
C ILE A 192 12.01 4.98 -1.78
N PRO A 193 11.66 6.09 -1.09
CA PRO A 193 11.39 6.08 0.35
C PRO A 193 10.40 5.00 0.78
N LYS A 194 9.33 4.77 -0.01
CA LYS A 194 8.33 3.74 0.24
C LYS A 194 8.92 2.32 0.31
N MET A 195 9.90 2.00 -0.54
CA MET A 195 10.64 0.73 -0.47
C MET A 195 11.51 0.67 0.78
N HIS A 196 12.15 1.78 1.15
CA HIS A 196 12.91 1.84 2.40
C HIS A 196 12.02 1.61 3.63
N TYR A 197 10.81 2.15 3.66
CA TYR A 197 9.87 1.92 4.76
C TYR A 197 9.54 0.44 4.94
N MET A 198 9.38 -0.32 3.83
CA MET A 198 9.13 -1.77 3.88
C MET A 198 10.20 -2.54 4.68
N VAL A 199 11.46 -2.08 4.68
CA VAL A 199 12.54 -2.72 5.46
C VAL A 199 12.22 -2.75 6.96
N HIS A 200 11.46 -1.78 7.46
CA HIS A 200 11.06 -1.66 8.87
C HIS A 200 9.74 -2.37 9.19
N TYR A 201 9.02 -2.89 8.19
CA TYR A 201 7.69 -3.52 8.39
C TYR A 201 7.73 -4.72 9.33
N PRO A 202 8.71 -5.63 9.25
CA PRO A 202 8.82 -6.73 10.21
C PRO A 202 8.88 -6.24 11.67
N ASP A 203 9.62 -5.17 11.93
CA ASP A 203 9.74 -4.61 13.28
C ASP A 203 8.45 -3.93 13.72
N TRP A 204 7.75 -3.27 12.80
CA TRP A 204 6.43 -2.70 13.07
C TRP A 204 5.37 -3.77 13.35
N ILE A 205 5.40 -4.92 12.66
CA ILE A 205 4.49 -6.03 12.94
C ILE A 205 4.71 -6.57 14.36
N VAL A 206 5.96 -6.75 14.79
CA VAL A 206 6.27 -7.18 16.17
C VAL A 206 5.84 -6.14 17.21
N LYS A 207 5.85 -4.85 16.86
CA LYS A 207 5.44 -3.77 17.76
C LYS A 207 3.93 -3.61 17.86
N CYS A 208 3.23 -3.69 16.74
CA CYS A 208 1.85 -3.21 16.61
C CYS A 208 0.86 -4.27 16.10
N GLY A 209 1.31 -5.51 15.85
CA GLY A 209 0.49 -6.56 15.24
C GLY A 209 0.40 -6.43 13.70
N PRO A 210 -0.48 -7.21 13.06
CA PRO A 210 -0.63 -7.20 11.60
C PRO A 210 -0.96 -5.81 11.03
N LEU A 211 -0.19 -5.35 10.03
CA LEU A 211 -0.31 -3.99 9.48
C LEU A 211 -1.60 -3.75 8.69
N VAL A 212 -2.26 -4.80 8.20
CA VAL A 212 -3.58 -4.69 7.55
C VAL A 212 -4.66 -4.12 8.47
N ASN A 213 -4.46 -4.22 9.79
CA ASN A 213 -5.35 -3.59 10.77
C ASN A 213 -5.02 -2.10 10.99
N LEU A 214 -3.89 -1.63 10.46
CA LEU A 214 -3.31 -0.31 10.68
C LEU A 214 -3.23 0.54 9.38
N TRP A 215 -3.91 0.15 8.30
CA TRP A 215 -3.87 0.87 7.02
C TRP A 215 -4.96 1.97 6.89
N CYS A 216 -4.72 2.96 6.04
CA CYS A 216 -5.61 4.13 5.93
C CYS A 216 -6.77 3.98 4.93
N MET A 217 -6.90 2.85 4.23
CA MET A 217 -7.86 2.67 3.12
C MET A 217 -9.31 3.02 3.47
N ARG A 218 -9.80 2.59 4.64
CA ARG A 218 -11.18 2.90 5.07
C ARG A 218 -11.36 4.38 5.44
N PHE A 219 -10.32 5.01 5.98
CA PHE A 219 -10.34 6.42 6.35
C PHE A 219 -10.35 7.30 5.10
N GLU A 220 -9.55 6.95 4.09
CA GLU A 220 -9.54 7.69 2.83
C GLU A 220 -10.86 7.54 2.08
N ALA A 221 -11.43 6.33 2.01
CA ALA A 221 -12.75 6.11 1.44
C ALA A 221 -13.83 6.96 2.14
N LYS A 222 -13.78 7.06 3.47
CA LYS A 222 -14.69 7.91 4.23
C LYS A 222 -14.43 9.40 4.00
N HIS A 223 -13.18 9.79 3.89
CA HIS A 223 -12.79 11.17 3.62
C HIS A 223 -13.24 11.63 2.22
N ASN A 224 -13.18 10.75 1.22
CA ASN A 224 -13.66 11.01 -0.13
C ASN A 224 -15.16 11.34 -0.17
N TYR A 225 -15.99 10.64 0.63
CA TYR A 225 -17.39 11.02 0.80
C TYR A 225 -17.56 12.48 1.24
N PHE A 226 -16.75 12.93 2.21
CA PHE A 226 -16.82 14.32 2.71
C PHE A 226 -16.27 15.33 1.71
N LYS A 227 -15.22 15.01 0.95
CA LYS A 227 -14.72 15.83 -0.16
C LYS A 227 -15.81 16.05 -1.20
N ASP A 228 -16.47 14.97 -1.63
CA ASP A 228 -17.54 15.04 -2.62
C ASP A 228 -18.74 15.83 -2.10
N LEU A 229 -19.12 15.64 -0.84
CA LEU A 229 -20.20 16.38 -0.21
C LEU A 229 -19.89 17.88 -0.14
N ALA A 230 -18.67 18.25 0.26
CA ALA A 230 -18.22 19.64 0.30
C ALA A 230 -18.28 20.29 -1.09
N HIS A 231 -17.84 19.57 -2.14
CA HIS A 231 -17.92 20.02 -3.53
C HIS A 231 -19.35 20.23 -4.03
N ARG A 232 -20.30 19.38 -3.60
CA ARG A 232 -21.71 19.51 -3.97
C ARG A 232 -22.43 20.65 -3.25
N ILE A 233 -22.23 20.75 -1.93
CA ILE A 233 -22.93 21.75 -1.09
C ILE A 233 -22.41 23.17 -1.39
N LYS A 234 -21.11 23.33 -1.65
CA LYS A 234 -20.45 24.64 -1.89
C LYS A 234 -20.69 25.67 -0.76
N CYS A 235 -20.95 25.21 0.46
CA CYS A 235 -21.09 26.06 1.64
C CYS A 235 -19.77 26.03 2.43
N PHE A 236 -19.01 27.13 2.36
CA PHE A 236 -17.71 27.24 3.00
C PHE A 236 -17.76 27.88 4.39
N LYS A 237 -18.95 28.29 4.86
CA LYS A 237 -19.15 28.79 6.23
C LYS A 237 -19.34 27.60 7.16
N ASN A 238 -18.45 27.44 8.15
CA ASN A 238 -18.50 26.34 9.12
C ASN A 238 -18.59 24.95 8.48
N VAL A 239 -17.73 24.66 7.49
CA VAL A 239 -17.72 23.40 6.72
C VAL A 239 -17.86 22.16 7.60
N LEU A 240 -17.12 22.09 8.71
CA LEU A 240 -17.17 20.94 9.62
C LEU A 240 -18.57 20.71 10.19
N LYS A 241 -19.26 21.78 10.61
CA LYS A 241 -20.63 21.70 11.12
C LYS A 241 -21.56 21.16 10.04
N THR A 242 -21.55 21.78 8.86
CA THR A 242 -22.40 21.39 7.73
C THR A 242 -22.20 19.93 7.32
N LEU A 243 -20.94 19.48 7.20
CA LEU A 243 -20.63 18.09 6.87
C LEU A 243 -21.08 17.12 7.97
N SER A 244 -20.90 17.49 9.24
CA SER A 244 -21.31 16.65 10.38
C SER A 244 -22.82 16.50 10.49
N GLU A 245 -23.60 17.59 10.35
CA GLU A 245 -25.06 17.58 10.43
C GLU A 245 -25.66 16.75 9.29
N HIS A 246 -25.17 16.95 8.05
CA HIS A 246 -25.62 16.16 6.90
C HIS A 246 -25.30 14.67 7.09
N HIS A 247 -24.10 14.33 7.56
CA HIS A 247 -23.72 12.94 7.80
C HIS A 247 -24.59 12.29 8.89
N GLN A 248 -24.89 13.02 9.97
CA GLN A 248 -25.75 12.53 11.05
C GLN A 248 -27.19 12.29 10.57
N GLN A 249 -27.73 13.18 9.75
CA GLN A 249 -29.08 13.02 9.17
C GLN A 249 -29.19 11.79 8.27
N CYS A 250 -28.16 11.49 7.46
CA CYS A 250 -28.15 10.31 6.59
C CYS A 250 -27.95 8.98 7.33
N ALA A 251 -27.42 8.99 8.56
CA ALA A 251 -27.14 7.77 9.34
C ALA A 251 -28.36 7.23 10.12
N ILE A 252 -29.48 7.96 10.14
CA ILE A 252 -30.70 7.64 10.91
C ILE A 252 -31.76 6.92 10.04
N ILE A 253 -31.49 6.70 8.75
CA ILE A 253 -32.37 6.03 7.78
C ILE A 253 -31.74 4.68 7.39
#